data_AF-A0A6M4GYC0-F1
#
_entry.id   AF-A0A6M4GYC0-F1
#
_cell.length_a   1.000
_cell.length_b   1.000
_cell.length_c   1.000
_cell.angle_alpha   90.00
_cell.angle_beta   90.00
_cell.angle_gamma   90.00
#
_symmetry.space_group_name_H-M   'P 1'
#
loop_
_entity.id
_entity.type
_entity.pdbx_description
1 polymer ?
#
loop_
_entity_poly.entity_id
_entity_poly.type
_entity_poly.pdbx_seq_one_letter_code
_entity_poly.pdbx_strand_id
1 'polypeptide(L)'
;MTASPDTEPPIDVSLSYYMEERALAIALEKAPAGLQRGKIERLIELRSALMRHRDTHTQEAVAKRHARGEIYSKSRVAAINAMMPDKASQDESVATLYLRQPDAEGVLKMHARTSFAYVLVSQRLMVKDHTPDMVEGARVIQEHEERFARAWIAAVGDKSFESEMRERQREAIATLRTSTRAMFFVSYPANELDDEDARELGKAWTKLDKLAESLGHKALSSFIALDEEGESASVPAGELVPVIEALISAVENPAERLPSKRKVVAVLGKLRAMLVSLEEKGGRAHFEVDL
;
A
#
# COMPACT_ATOMS: atom_id res chain seq x y z
N MET A 1 -39.05 21.67 26.69
CA MET A 1 -38.69 20.27 26.38
C MET A 1 -37.38 20.30 25.62
N THR A 2 -36.27 20.02 26.30
CA THR A 2 -34.96 19.88 25.66
C THR A 2 -34.98 18.58 24.86
N ALA A 3 -34.86 18.66 23.54
CA ALA A 3 -34.73 17.46 22.71
C ALA A 3 -33.54 16.65 23.23
N SER A 4 -33.75 15.37 23.52
CA SER A 4 -32.65 14.45 23.77
C SER A 4 -31.69 14.55 22.56
N PRO A 5 -30.36 14.60 22.76
CA PRO A 5 -29.45 14.67 21.62
C PRO A 5 -29.72 13.47 20.73
N ASP A 6 -30.05 13.74 19.47
CA ASP A 6 -30.21 12.72 18.44
C ASP A 6 -28.92 11.89 18.41
N THR A 7 -28.96 10.69 19.00
CA THR A 7 -27.86 9.75 18.86
C THR A 7 -27.80 9.37 17.40
N GLU A 8 -26.63 9.58 16.79
CA GLU A 8 -26.38 9.16 15.42
C GLU A 8 -26.70 7.67 15.27
N PRO A 9 -27.52 7.26 14.28
CA PRO A 9 -27.76 5.85 14.03
C PRO A 9 -26.45 5.12 13.71
N PRO A 10 -26.32 3.82 14.03
CA PRO A 10 -25.11 3.08 13.70
C PRO A 10 -24.95 2.96 12.18
N ILE A 11 -23.71 3.12 11.72
CA ILE A 11 -23.30 2.72 10.36
C ILE A 11 -23.18 1.20 10.36
N ASP A 12 -23.80 0.54 9.38
CA ASP A 12 -23.72 -0.90 9.23
C ASP A 12 -22.37 -1.31 8.64
N VAL A 13 -21.53 -1.91 9.48
CA VAL A 13 -20.21 -2.42 9.13
C VAL A 13 -20.15 -3.94 9.08
N SER A 14 -21.30 -4.63 9.24
CA SER A 14 -21.37 -6.09 9.40
C SER A 14 -20.74 -6.89 8.26
N LEU A 15 -20.71 -6.32 7.05
CA LEU A 15 -20.17 -6.96 5.85
C LEU A 15 -18.78 -6.46 5.43
N SER A 16 -18.17 -5.54 6.19
CA SER A 16 -16.91 -4.88 5.80
C SER A 16 -15.74 -5.87 5.62
N TYR A 17 -15.75 -6.97 6.38
CA TYR A 17 -14.69 -7.99 6.35
C TYR A 17 -15.24 -9.39 6.08
N TYR A 18 -16.40 -9.46 5.40
CA TYR A 18 -17.06 -10.71 5.06
C TYR A 18 -16.22 -11.59 4.13
N MET A 19 -15.62 -10.99 3.09
CA MET A 19 -14.80 -11.72 2.11
C MET A 19 -13.58 -12.39 2.77
N GLU A 20 -12.92 -11.67 3.69
CA GLU A 20 -11.80 -12.18 4.50
C GLU A 20 -12.22 -13.37 5.36
N GLU A 21 -13.39 -13.29 6.01
CA GLU A 21 -13.95 -14.39 6.80
C GLU A 21 -14.24 -15.63 5.96
N ARG A 22 -14.92 -15.43 4.82
CA ARG A 22 -15.31 -16.52 3.93
C ARG A 22 -14.11 -17.17 3.29
N ALA A 23 -13.08 -16.40 2.91
CA ALA A 23 -11.82 -16.94 2.42
C ALA A 23 -11.16 -17.87 3.45
N LEU A 24 -11.05 -17.45 4.71
CA LEU A 24 -10.47 -18.29 5.77
C LEU A 24 -11.29 -19.56 6.04
N ALA A 25 -12.62 -19.44 6.10
CA ALA A 25 -13.50 -20.59 6.32
C ALA A 25 -13.35 -21.63 5.20
N ILE A 26 -13.40 -21.19 3.93
CA ILE A 26 -13.27 -22.07 2.77
C ILE A 26 -11.85 -22.65 2.69
N ALA A 27 -10.82 -21.86 2.98
CA ALA A 27 -9.45 -22.36 3.04
C ALA A 27 -9.31 -23.45 4.11
N LEU A 28 -9.92 -23.26 5.29
CA LEU A 28 -9.89 -24.25 6.37
C LEU A 28 -10.61 -25.56 5.98
N GLU A 29 -11.73 -25.47 5.27
CA GLU A 29 -12.47 -26.63 4.75
C GLU A 29 -11.65 -27.40 3.71
N LYS A 30 -10.91 -26.70 2.85
CA LYS A 30 -10.06 -27.29 1.80
C LYS A 30 -8.69 -27.76 2.29
N ALA A 31 -8.29 -27.39 3.51
CA ALA A 31 -6.97 -27.72 4.02
C ALA A 31 -6.90 -29.16 4.55
N PRO A 32 -5.95 -29.99 4.06
CA PRO A 32 -5.67 -31.28 4.66
C PRO A 32 -5.20 -31.11 6.11
N ALA A 33 -5.38 -32.14 6.92
CA ALA A 33 -4.88 -32.16 8.29
C ALA A 33 -3.36 -31.96 8.32
N GLY A 34 -2.86 -31.17 9.28
CA GLY A 34 -1.43 -30.92 9.49
C GLY A 34 -1.06 -29.45 9.39
N LEU A 35 0.17 -29.18 8.92
CA LEU A 35 0.79 -27.86 8.99
C LEU A 35 -0.02 -26.76 8.27
N GLN A 36 -0.59 -27.05 7.10
CA GLN A 36 -1.37 -26.07 6.35
C GLN A 36 -2.64 -25.66 7.09
N ARG A 37 -3.34 -26.62 7.70
CA ARG A 37 -4.51 -26.35 8.54
C ARG A 37 -4.14 -25.49 9.75
N GLY A 38 -3.05 -25.83 10.45
CA GLY A 38 -2.59 -25.06 11.61
C GLY A 38 -2.21 -23.61 11.26
N LYS A 39 -1.64 -23.37 10.07
CA LYS A 39 -1.40 -22.01 9.57
C LYS A 39 -2.69 -21.22 9.37
N ILE A 40 -3.74 -21.84 8.83
CA ILE A 40 -5.04 -21.18 8.60
C ILE A 40 -5.76 -20.91 9.92
N GLU A 41 -5.74 -21.86 10.85
CA GLU A 41 -6.26 -21.67 12.21
C GLU A 41 -5.56 -20.49 12.90
N ARG A 42 -4.24 -20.37 12.75
CA ARG A 42 -3.49 -19.21 13.22
C ARG A 42 -3.94 -17.91 12.56
N LEU A 43 -4.23 -17.90 11.25
CA LEU A 43 -4.77 -16.71 10.59
C LEU A 43 -6.15 -16.32 11.14
N ILE A 44 -7.00 -17.30 11.46
CA ILE A 44 -8.31 -17.04 12.09
C ILE A 44 -8.13 -16.36 13.45
N GLU A 45 -7.18 -16.82 14.28
CA GLU A 45 -6.85 -16.18 15.56
C GLU A 45 -6.36 -14.73 15.37
N LEU A 46 -5.45 -14.52 14.41
CA LEU A 46 -4.92 -13.20 14.08
C LEU A 46 -6.02 -12.26 13.57
N ARG A 47 -6.95 -12.77 12.75
CA ARG A 47 -8.12 -12.02 12.31
C ARG A 47 -8.99 -11.62 13.49
N SER A 48 -9.29 -12.53 14.41
CA SER A 48 -10.07 -12.19 15.60
C SER A 48 -9.40 -11.11 16.45
N ALA A 49 -8.07 -11.10 16.53
CA ALA A 49 -7.34 -10.01 17.17
C ALA A 49 -7.45 -8.70 16.39
N LEU A 50 -7.25 -8.73 15.07
CA LEU A 50 -7.37 -7.55 14.20
C LEU A 50 -8.77 -6.92 14.25
N MET A 51 -9.83 -7.72 14.28
CA MET A 51 -11.20 -7.23 14.40
C MET A 51 -11.40 -6.39 15.67
N ARG A 52 -10.80 -6.77 16.81
CA ARG A 52 -10.86 -5.96 18.05
C ARG A 52 -10.16 -4.61 17.89
N HIS A 53 -9.03 -4.57 17.18
CA HIS A 53 -8.34 -3.32 16.87
C HIS A 53 -9.17 -2.43 15.94
N ARG A 54 -9.77 -3.01 14.88
CA ARG A 54 -10.67 -2.31 13.95
C ARG A 54 -11.89 -1.71 14.68
N ASP A 55 -12.52 -2.47 15.58
CA ASP A 55 -13.67 -2.01 16.36
C ASP A 55 -13.29 -0.87 17.30
N THR A 56 -12.17 -1.01 18.02
CA THR A 56 -11.65 0.03 18.94
C THR A 56 -11.34 1.31 18.17
N HIS A 57 -10.65 1.21 17.03
CA HIS A 57 -10.32 2.36 16.19
C HIS A 57 -11.58 3.03 15.62
N THR A 58 -12.58 2.25 15.21
CA THR A 58 -13.86 2.78 14.69
C THR A 58 -14.61 3.55 15.79
N GLN A 59 -14.68 2.99 17.00
CA GLN A 59 -15.31 3.67 18.15
C GLN A 59 -14.59 4.98 18.50
N GLU A 60 -13.25 4.97 18.52
CA GLU A 60 -12.44 6.16 18.76
C GLU A 60 -12.66 7.22 17.67
N ALA A 61 -12.67 6.80 16.40
CA ALA A 61 -12.90 7.69 15.26
C ALA A 61 -14.27 8.37 15.34
N VAL A 62 -15.32 7.62 15.70
CA VAL A 62 -16.67 8.17 15.92
C VAL A 62 -16.69 9.14 17.09
N ALA A 63 -16.09 8.78 18.23
CA ALA A 63 -16.06 9.64 19.41
C ALA A 63 -15.34 10.97 19.15
N LYS A 64 -14.17 10.92 18.51
CA LYS A 64 -13.41 12.14 18.14
C LYS A 64 -14.15 12.99 17.13
N ARG A 65 -14.80 12.38 16.13
CA ARG A 65 -15.66 13.07 15.18
C ARG A 65 -16.82 13.80 15.89
N HIS A 66 -17.49 13.13 16.82
CA HIS A 66 -18.55 13.74 17.63
C HIS A 66 -18.03 14.87 18.53
N ALA A 67 -16.82 14.73 19.09
CA ALA A 67 -16.17 15.79 19.86
C ALA A 67 -15.89 17.06 19.04
N ARG A 68 -15.71 16.93 17.72
CA ARG A 68 -15.61 18.07 16.78
C ARG A 68 -16.99 18.61 16.34
N GLY A 69 -18.09 18.04 16.83
CA GLY A 69 -19.46 18.41 16.46
C GLY A 69 -19.92 17.84 15.11
N GLU A 70 -19.13 16.95 14.49
CA GLU A 70 -19.42 16.35 13.20
C GLU A 70 -20.36 15.15 13.36
N ILE A 71 -21.64 15.36 13.65
CA ILE A 71 -22.62 14.28 13.83
C ILE A 71 -23.40 14.07 12.52
N TYR A 72 -23.51 12.82 12.04
CA TYR A 72 -24.25 12.55 10.81
C TYR A 72 -25.76 12.54 11.07
N SER A 73 -26.52 13.10 10.12
CA SER A 73 -27.97 13.01 10.15
C SER A 73 -28.44 11.57 9.89
N LYS A 74 -29.65 11.25 10.34
CA LYS A 74 -30.31 9.96 10.04
C LYS A 74 -30.36 9.65 8.54
N SER A 75 -30.63 10.65 7.71
CA SER A 75 -30.63 10.51 6.25
C SER A 75 -29.25 10.22 5.68
N ARG A 76 -28.19 10.83 6.22
CA ARG A 76 -26.81 10.57 5.80
C ARG A 76 -26.38 9.15 6.16
N VAL A 77 -26.67 8.69 7.38
CA VAL A 77 -26.37 7.30 7.78
C VAL A 77 -27.15 6.31 6.93
N ALA A 78 -28.44 6.55 6.65
CA ALA A 78 -29.22 5.69 5.76
C ALA A 78 -28.63 5.61 4.35
N ALA A 79 -28.15 6.73 3.80
CA ALA A 79 -27.48 6.75 2.51
C ALA A 79 -26.15 5.99 2.53
N ILE A 80 -25.34 6.14 3.59
CA ILE A 80 -24.10 5.37 3.77
C ILE A 80 -24.40 3.87 3.78
N ASN A 81 -25.37 3.43 4.60
CA ASN A 81 -25.73 2.02 4.70
C ASN A 81 -26.29 1.47 3.38
N ALA A 82 -27.01 2.27 2.59
CA ALA A 82 -27.52 1.87 1.29
C ALA A 82 -26.44 1.73 0.20
N MET A 83 -25.25 2.34 0.39
CA MET A 83 -24.11 2.19 -0.52
C MET A 83 -23.23 0.99 -0.18
N MET A 84 -23.45 0.34 0.97
CA MET A 84 -22.66 -0.83 1.37
C MET A 84 -22.99 -2.02 0.46
N PRO A 85 -22.01 -2.88 0.14
CA PRO A 85 -22.26 -4.11 -0.60
C PRO A 85 -23.30 -4.96 0.12
N ASP A 86 -24.29 -5.47 -0.62
CA ASP A 86 -25.23 -6.43 -0.07
C ASP A 86 -24.61 -7.83 0.01
N LYS A 87 -25.18 -8.66 0.89
CA LYS A 87 -24.67 -10.02 1.12
C LYS A 87 -24.75 -10.91 -0.12
N ALA A 88 -25.78 -10.78 -0.95
CA ALA A 88 -25.96 -11.66 -2.10
C ALA A 88 -24.87 -11.43 -3.16
N SER A 89 -24.52 -10.16 -3.42
CA SER A 89 -23.39 -9.77 -4.27
C SER A 89 -22.05 -10.28 -3.72
N GLN A 90 -21.84 -10.19 -2.41
CA GLN A 90 -20.64 -10.75 -1.79
C GLN A 90 -20.62 -12.29 -1.87
N ASP A 91 -21.74 -12.98 -1.70
CA ASP A 91 -21.83 -14.44 -1.85
C ASP A 91 -21.49 -14.89 -3.28
N GLU A 92 -21.93 -14.15 -4.30
CA GLU A 92 -21.54 -14.39 -5.69
C GLU A 92 -20.03 -14.23 -5.90
N SER A 93 -19.45 -13.20 -5.28
CA SER A 93 -18.00 -12.98 -5.30
C SER A 93 -17.25 -14.12 -4.59
N VAL A 94 -17.75 -14.62 -3.46
CA VAL A 94 -17.21 -15.79 -2.75
C VAL A 94 -17.24 -17.04 -3.63
N ALA A 95 -18.37 -17.27 -4.32
CA ALA A 95 -18.52 -18.42 -5.20
C ALA A 95 -17.54 -18.36 -6.37
N THR A 96 -17.34 -17.17 -6.95
CA THR A 96 -16.48 -16.97 -8.11
C THR A 96 -14.99 -17.00 -7.73
N LEU A 97 -14.61 -16.33 -6.64
CA LEU A 97 -13.21 -16.16 -6.25
C LEU A 97 -12.68 -17.32 -5.42
N TYR A 98 -13.45 -17.85 -4.47
CA TYR A 98 -12.93 -18.77 -3.44
C TYR A 98 -13.40 -20.21 -3.64
N LEU A 99 -14.69 -20.47 -3.88
CA LEU A 99 -15.18 -21.84 -3.98
C LEU A 99 -14.58 -22.61 -5.17
N ARG A 100 -14.29 -21.91 -6.27
CA ARG A 100 -13.66 -22.46 -7.49
C ARG A 100 -12.19 -22.80 -7.34
N GLN A 101 -11.52 -22.35 -6.28
CA GLN A 101 -10.11 -22.68 -6.07
C GLN A 101 -9.96 -24.16 -5.74
N PRO A 102 -8.94 -24.84 -6.30
CA PRO A 102 -8.78 -26.28 -6.13
C PRO A 102 -8.45 -26.68 -4.68
N ASP A 103 -7.72 -25.84 -3.96
CA ASP A 103 -7.20 -26.12 -2.63
C ASP A 103 -7.18 -24.86 -1.74
N ALA A 104 -6.76 -25.03 -0.48
CA ALA A 104 -6.66 -23.95 0.48
C ALA A 104 -5.65 -22.87 0.06
N GLU A 105 -4.54 -23.26 -0.56
CA GLU A 105 -3.50 -22.34 -1.00
C GLU A 105 -4.02 -21.39 -2.09
N GLY A 106 -4.76 -21.92 -3.06
CA GLY A 106 -5.42 -21.14 -4.11
C GLY A 106 -6.40 -20.11 -3.55
N VAL A 107 -7.15 -20.46 -2.49
CA VAL A 107 -8.03 -19.51 -1.79
C VAL A 107 -7.23 -18.38 -1.14
N LEU A 108 -6.17 -18.72 -0.39
CA LEU A 108 -5.32 -17.73 0.26
C LEU A 108 -4.65 -16.80 -0.76
N LYS A 109 -4.09 -17.35 -1.84
CA LYS A 109 -3.49 -16.58 -2.93
C LYS A 109 -4.50 -15.66 -3.61
N MET A 110 -5.71 -16.16 -3.89
CA MET A 110 -6.76 -15.36 -4.52
C MET A 110 -7.16 -14.18 -3.65
N HIS A 111 -7.43 -14.41 -2.36
CA HIS A 111 -7.79 -13.33 -1.44
C HIS A 111 -6.69 -12.28 -1.33
N ALA A 112 -5.43 -12.70 -1.16
CA ALA A 112 -4.31 -11.78 -1.05
C ALA A 112 -4.16 -10.90 -2.31
N ARG A 113 -4.30 -11.48 -3.52
CA ARG A 113 -4.27 -10.72 -4.78
C ARG A 113 -5.38 -9.69 -4.89
N THR A 114 -6.60 -10.05 -4.50
CA THR A 114 -7.77 -9.15 -4.63
C THR A 114 -7.86 -8.11 -3.51
N SER A 115 -7.28 -8.38 -2.35
CA SER A 115 -7.60 -7.65 -1.12
C SER A 115 -6.41 -7.04 -0.38
N PHE A 116 -5.16 -7.38 -0.71
CA PHE A 116 -4.00 -6.81 -0.01
C PHE A 116 -3.20 -5.82 -0.85
N ALA A 117 -2.73 -6.19 -2.04
CA ALA A 117 -1.74 -5.39 -2.77
C ALA A 117 -2.16 -3.92 -2.95
N TYR A 118 -3.33 -3.68 -3.54
CA TYR A 118 -3.84 -2.33 -3.77
C TYR A 118 -4.37 -1.68 -2.48
N VAL A 119 -5.12 -2.44 -1.67
CA VAL A 119 -5.81 -1.92 -0.49
C VAL A 119 -4.82 -1.40 0.55
N LEU A 120 -3.78 -2.17 0.87
CA LEU A 120 -2.78 -1.77 1.86
C LEU A 120 -2.04 -0.50 1.43
N VAL A 121 -1.63 -0.43 0.15
CA VAL A 121 -0.99 0.76 -0.40
C VAL A 121 -1.93 1.96 -0.33
N SER A 122 -3.18 1.79 -0.77
CA SER A 122 -4.19 2.85 -0.71
C SER A 122 -4.39 3.36 0.72
N GLN A 123 -4.63 2.46 1.68
CA GLN A 123 -4.84 2.82 3.09
C GLN A 123 -3.63 3.53 3.67
N ARG A 124 -2.42 3.02 3.42
CA ARG A 124 -1.17 3.64 3.87
C ARG A 124 -1.03 5.06 3.34
N LEU A 125 -1.25 5.25 2.04
CA LEU A 125 -1.23 6.58 1.43
C LEU A 125 -2.24 7.52 2.11
N MET A 126 -3.44 7.04 2.49
CA MET A 126 -4.48 7.88 3.10
C MET A 126 -4.22 8.24 4.57
N VAL A 127 -3.24 7.62 5.25
CA VAL A 127 -2.96 7.89 6.68
C VAL A 127 -2.74 9.38 6.96
N LYS A 128 -1.99 10.07 6.10
CA LYS A 128 -1.70 11.50 6.27
C LYS A 128 -2.89 12.43 6.02
N ASP A 129 -3.93 11.93 5.36
CA ASP A 129 -5.14 12.71 5.04
C ASP A 129 -6.16 12.66 6.19
N HIS A 130 -5.90 11.87 7.24
CA HIS A 130 -6.67 11.89 8.47
C HIS A 130 -6.49 13.21 9.24
N THR A 131 -7.49 13.56 10.06
CA THR A 131 -7.42 14.72 10.95
C THR A 131 -6.25 14.56 11.95
N PRO A 132 -5.60 15.65 12.41
CA PRO A 132 -4.42 15.56 13.27
C PRO A 132 -4.61 14.71 14.54
N ASP A 133 -5.81 14.67 15.10
CA ASP A 133 -6.19 13.86 16.26
C ASP A 133 -6.39 12.37 15.94
N MET A 134 -6.46 11.99 14.66
CA MET A 134 -6.68 10.62 14.18
C MET A 134 -5.47 9.99 13.49
N VAL A 135 -4.50 10.77 13.00
CA VAL A 135 -3.34 10.26 12.25
C VAL A 135 -2.61 9.14 13.00
N GLU A 136 -2.36 9.31 14.29
CA GLU A 136 -1.63 8.31 15.06
C GLU A 136 -2.43 7.01 15.22
N GLY A 137 -3.73 7.11 15.49
CA GLY A 137 -4.61 5.94 15.53
C GLY A 137 -4.69 5.23 14.17
N ALA A 138 -4.68 6.00 13.07
CA ALA A 138 -4.67 5.48 11.71
C ALA A 138 -3.36 4.74 11.38
N ARG A 139 -2.20 5.24 11.85
CA ARG A 139 -0.91 4.53 11.74
C ARG A 139 -0.92 3.19 12.48
N VAL A 140 -1.42 3.18 13.72
CA VAL A 140 -1.47 1.97 14.53
C VAL A 140 -2.34 0.90 13.87
N ILE A 141 -3.55 1.26 13.40
CA ILE A 141 -4.41 0.27 12.73
C ILE A 141 -3.79 -0.20 11.40
N GLN A 142 -3.15 0.69 10.62
CA GLN A 142 -2.44 0.32 9.40
C GLN A 142 -1.34 -0.71 9.68
N GLU A 143 -0.55 -0.55 10.75
CA GLU A 143 0.47 -1.52 11.14
C GLU A 143 -0.13 -2.90 11.48
N HIS A 144 -1.30 -2.92 12.12
CA HIS A 144 -2.05 -4.15 12.39
C HIS A 144 -2.56 -4.83 11.11
N GLU A 145 -3.12 -4.06 10.17
CA GLU A 145 -3.57 -4.55 8.85
C GLU A 145 -2.42 -5.18 8.07
N GLU A 146 -1.29 -4.46 7.96
CA GLU A 146 -0.11 -4.94 7.22
C GLU A 146 0.47 -6.19 7.85
N ARG A 147 0.55 -6.25 9.19
CA ARG A 147 1.02 -7.45 9.91
C ARG A 147 0.14 -8.66 9.66
N PHE A 148 -1.18 -8.48 9.60
CA PHE A 148 -2.10 -9.56 9.27
C PHE A 148 -1.93 -10.04 7.83
N ALA A 149 -1.87 -9.11 6.88
CA ALA A 149 -1.63 -9.43 5.47
C ALA A 149 -0.29 -10.14 5.26
N ARG A 150 0.77 -9.73 5.95
CA ARG A 150 2.07 -10.43 5.94
C ARG A 150 1.95 -11.86 6.46
N ALA A 151 1.29 -12.06 7.60
CA ALA A 151 1.07 -13.39 8.15
C ALA A 151 0.29 -14.27 7.16
N TRP A 152 -0.70 -13.71 6.47
CA TRP A 152 -1.47 -14.39 5.44
C TRP A 152 -0.61 -14.80 4.24
N ILE A 153 0.18 -13.89 3.69
CA ILE A 153 1.07 -14.18 2.56
C ILE A 153 2.10 -15.25 2.97
N ALA A 154 2.70 -15.13 4.16
CA ALA A 154 3.64 -16.12 4.68
C ALA A 154 3.00 -17.50 4.94
N ALA A 155 1.70 -17.55 5.26
CA ALA A 155 0.98 -18.81 5.42
C ALA A 155 0.93 -19.62 4.12
N VAL A 156 0.87 -18.95 2.96
CA VAL A 156 0.99 -19.59 1.64
C VAL A 156 2.32 -20.34 1.53
N GLY A 157 3.43 -19.74 1.99
CA GLY A 157 4.74 -20.38 2.03
C GLY A 157 5.42 -20.52 0.66
N ASP A 158 5.03 -19.69 -0.31
CA ASP A 158 5.56 -19.65 -1.67
C ASP A 158 6.33 -18.35 -1.90
N LYS A 159 7.66 -18.45 -2.04
CA LYS A 159 8.55 -17.28 -2.26
C LYS A 159 8.29 -16.55 -3.57
N SER A 160 7.84 -17.27 -4.60
CA SER A 160 7.49 -16.63 -5.88
C SER A 160 6.23 -15.78 -5.72
N PHE A 161 5.27 -16.27 -4.94
CA PHE A 161 4.07 -15.53 -4.59
C PHE A 161 4.35 -14.32 -3.69
N GLU A 162 5.23 -14.46 -2.70
CA GLU A 162 5.71 -13.32 -1.91
C GLU A 162 6.31 -12.22 -2.80
N SER A 163 7.12 -12.62 -3.79
CA SER A 163 7.72 -11.69 -4.75
C SER A 163 6.67 -11.03 -5.64
N GLU A 164 5.70 -11.81 -6.15
CA GLU A 164 4.55 -11.30 -6.92
C GLU A 164 3.77 -10.23 -6.12
N MET A 165 3.49 -10.49 -4.84
CA MET A 165 2.73 -9.55 -4.01
C MET A 165 3.46 -8.23 -3.80
N ARG A 166 4.79 -8.26 -3.63
CA ARG A 166 5.61 -7.04 -3.52
C ARG A 166 5.63 -6.26 -4.83
N GLU A 167 5.77 -6.94 -5.96
CA GLU A 167 5.70 -6.31 -7.28
C GLU A 167 4.35 -5.60 -7.49
N ARG A 168 3.23 -6.28 -7.18
CA ARG A 168 1.89 -5.68 -7.23
C ARG A 168 1.73 -4.47 -6.30
N GLN A 169 2.37 -4.48 -5.13
CA GLN A 169 2.36 -3.32 -4.23
C GLN A 169 3.15 -2.14 -4.83
N ARG A 170 4.30 -2.38 -5.46
CA ARG A 170 5.03 -1.33 -6.20
C ARG A 170 4.22 -0.78 -7.36
N GLU A 171 3.53 -1.63 -8.12
CA GLU A 171 2.60 -1.20 -9.18
C GLU A 171 1.44 -0.36 -8.63
N ALA A 172 0.88 -0.75 -7.48
CA ALA A 172 -0.16 0.01 -6.80
C ALA A 172 0.37 1.38 -6.34
N ILE A 173 1.61 1.46 -5.81
CA ILE A 173 2.26 2.73 -5.46
C ILE A 173 2.40 3.60 -6.70
N ALA A 174 2.92 3.06 -7.80
CA ALA A 174 3.07 3.80 -9.06
C ALA A 174 1.74 4.39 -9.56
N THR A 175 0.64 3.65 -9.35
CA THR A 175 -0.72 4.05 -9.77
C THR A 175 -1.36 5.07 -8.82
N LEU A 176 -1.23 4.86 -7.51
CA LEU A 176 -1.94 5.63 -6.48
C LEU A 176 -1.19 6.87 -6.01
N ARG A 177 0.13 6.92 -6.20
CA ARG A 177 0.94 8.08 -5.82
C ARG A 177 0.53 9.30 -6.62
N THR A 178 0.26 10.39 -5.92
CA THR A 178 0.03 11.71 -6.52
C THR A 178 1.34 12.48 -6.69
N SER A 179 1.36 13.45 -7.61
CA SER A 179 2.52 14.34 -7.83
C SER A 179 2.89 15.22 -6.64
N THR A 180 2.04 15.26 -5.60
CA THR A 180 2.27 15.99 -4.35
C THR A 180 3.10 15.20 -3.34
N ARG A 181 3.35 13.90 -3.57
CA ARG A 181 4.21 13.08 -2.70
C ARG A 181 5.66 13.20 -3.11
N ALA A 182 6.53 13.48 -2.13
CA ALA A 182 7.97 13.46 -2.31
C ALA A 182 8.46 12.03 -2.55
N MET A 183 9.57 11.92 -3.27
CA MET A 183 10.28 10.67 -3.52
C MET A 183 11.67 10.81 -2.91
N PHE A 184 11.95 10.02 -1.89
CA PHE A 184 13.23 10.04 -1.19
C PHE A 184 14.19 9.05 -1.82
N PHE A 185 15.46 9.41 -1.83
CA PHE A 185 16.54 8.53 -2.25
C PHE A 185 17.27 8.06 -1.00
N VAL A 186 17.34 6.74 -0.82
CA VAL A 186 17.99 6.11 0.32
C VAL A 186 19.14 5.26 -0.19
N SER A 187 20.30 5.38 0.45
CA SER A 187 21.52 4.70 0.01
C SER A 187 22.38 4.19 1.16
N TYR A 188 23.25 3.23 0.86
CA TYR A 188 24.15 2.55 1.78
C TYR A 188 25.56 2.45 1.17
N PRO A 189 26.58 3.16 1.68
CA PRO A 189 26.53 4.12 2.81
C PRO A 189 25.61 5.33 2.56
N ALA A 190 25.11 5.91 3.67
CA ALA A 190 24.09 6.95 3.68
C ALA A 190 24.49 8.19 2.87
N ASN A 191 23.59 8.55 1.95
CA ASN A 191 23.59 9.78 1.18
C ASN A 191 22.14 10.10 0.83
N GLU A 192 21.73 11.35 0.94
CA GLU A 192 20.33 11.75 0.85
C GLU A 192 20.13 12.95 -0.07
N LEU A 193 18.95 13.00 -0.69
CA LEU A 193 18.46 14.22 -1.31
C LEU A 193 17.85 15.11 -0.23
N ASP A 194 17.92 16.42 -0.42
CA ASP A 194 17.18 17.34 0.44
C ASP A 194 15.66 17.27 0.16
N ASP A 195 14.85 17.80 1.09
CA ASP A 195 13.39 17.77 0.99
C ASP A 195 12.85 18.52 -0.24
N GLU A 196 13.55 19.52 -0.76
CA GLU A 196 13.13 20.22 -1.97
C GLU A 196 13.35 19.34 -3.20
N ASP A 197 14.53 18.72 -3.31
CA ASP A 197 14.88 17.78 -4.38
C ASP A 197 13.93 16.58 -4.39
N ALA A 198 13.64 15.99 -3.22
CA ALA A 198 12.71 14.88 -3.09
C ALA A 198 11.29 15.25 -3.56
N ARG A 199 10.84 16.48 -3.26
CA ARG A 199 9.54 17.01 -3.76
C ARG A 199 9.54 17.25 -5.26
N GLU A 200 10.61 17.79 -5.84
CA GLU A 200 10.70 18.00 -7.29
C GLU A 200 10.77 16.66 -8.05
N LEU A 201 11.51 15.68 -7.52
CA LEU A 201 11.53 14.32 -8.04
C LEU A 201 10.12 13.70 -8.00
N GLY A 202 9.42 13.86 -6.88
CA GLY A 202 8.05 13.41 -6.70
C GLY A 202 7.05 14.01 -7.69
N LYS A 203 7.20 15.28 -8.06
CA LYS A 203 6.33 15.90 -9.10
C LYS A 203 6.53 15.28 -10.48
N ALA A 204 7.76 14.90 -10.81
CA ALA A 204 8.14 14.39 -12.12
C ALA A 204 8.03 12.86 -12.26
N TRP A 205 7.96 12.14 -11.14
CA TRP A 205 8.09 10.68 -11.04
C TRP A 205 7.34 9.89 -12.11
N THR A 206 6.01 10.07 -12.23
CA THR A 206 5.20 9.31 -13.20
C THR A 206 5.61 9.55 -14.66
N LYS A 207 6.18 10.72 -14.99
CA LYS A 207 6.72 10.97 -16.33
C LYS A 207 8.09 10.35 -16.49
N LEU A 208 8.93 10.37 -15.45
CA LEU A 208 10.23 9.72 -15.45
C LEU A 208 10.10 8.19 -15.56
N ASP A 209 9.13 7.58 -14.89
CA ASP A 209 8.80 6.15 -15.04
C ASP A 209 8.50 5.79 -16.50
N LYS A 210 7.52 6.47 -17.10
CA LYS A 210 7.13 6.24 -18.50
C LYS A 210 8.27 6.51 -19.48
N LEU A 211 9.11 7.49 -19.18
CA LEU A 211 10.28 7.79 -19.99
C LEU A 211 11.35 6.70 -19.86
N ALA A 212 11.62 6.18 -18.66
CA ALA A 212 12.55 5.07 -18.48
C ALA A 212 12.09 3.84 -19.26
N GLU A 213 10.80 3.50 -19.20
CA GLU A 213 10.20 2.39 -19.96
C GLU A 213 10.33 2.60 -21.48
N SER A 214 10.03 3.80 -21.99
CA SER A 214 10.14 4.09 -23.42
C SER A 214 11.56 4.05 -23.95
N LEU A 215 12.55 4.22 -23.06
CA LEU A 215 13.97 4.06 -23.34
C LEU A 215 14.47 2.61 -23.19
N GLY A 216 13.59 1.66 -22.84
CA GLY A 216 13.95 0.25 -22.65
C GLY A 216 14.60 -0.06 -21.30
N HIS A 217 14.50 0.85 -20.33
CA HIS A 217 14.95 0.64 -18.96
C HIS A 217 13.80 0.25 -18.03
N LYS A 218 14.12 -0.30 -16.85
CA LYS A 218 13.12 -0.50 -15.79
C LYS A 218 12.58 0.85 -15.32
N ALA A 219 11.28 0.93 -15.06
CA ALA A 219 10.67 2.09 -14.42
C ALA A 219 11.31 2.37 -13.06
N LEU A 220 11.41 3.64 -12.65
CA LEU A 220 11.95 4.02 -11.35
C LEU A 220 11.13 3.40 -10.20
N SER A 221 9.82 3.27 -10.38
CA SER A 221 8.92 2.60 -9.42
C SER A 221 9.29 1.16 -9.09
N SER A 222 10.04 0.46 -9.96
CA SER A 222 10.54 -0.88 -9.67
C SER A 222 11.63 -0.92 -8.58
N PHE A 223 12.25 0.23 -8.30
CA PHE A 223 13.28 0.41 -7.28
C PHE A 223 12.73 1.06 -5.99
N ILE A 224 11.41 1.14 -5.85
CA ILE A 224 10.78 1.59 -4.60
C ILE A 224 10.89 0.46 -3.57
N ALA A 225 11.46 0.78 -2.42
CA ALA A 225 11.39 -0.09 -1.25
C ALA A 225 10.01 0.04 -0.60
N LEU A 226 9.47 -1.09 -0.17
CA LEU A 226 8.41 -1.10 0.82
C LEU A 226 9.07 -0.97 2.20
N ASP A 227 8.45 -0.27 3.17
CA ASP A 227 9.08 0.11 4.45
C ASP A 227 9.70 -1.07 5.22
N GLU A 228 9.17 -2.27 5.04
CA GLU A 228 9.63 -3.50 5.67
C GLU A 228 10.84 -4.17 4.98
N GLU A 229 11.16 -3.77 3.76
CA GLU A 229 12.32 -4.27 3.04
C GLU A 229 13.61 -3.55 3.49
N GLY A 230 13.52 -2.27 3.85
CA GLY A 230 14.67 -1.46 4.28
C GLY A 230 15.89 -1.65 3.37
N GLU A 231 17.05 -1.98 3.94
CA GLU A 231 18.27 -2.23 3.16
C GLU A 231 18.12 -3.39 2.15
N SER A 232 17.28 -4.39 2.44
CA SER A 232 17.11 -5.57 1.57
C SER A 232 16.42 -5.28 0.23
N ALA A 233 15.68 -4.17 0.12
CA ALA A 233 15.16 -3.66 -1.16
C ALA A 233 16.22 -2.98 -2.02
N SER A 234 17.35 -2.58 -1.43
CA SER A 234 18.35 -1.79 -2.14
C SER A 234 19.00 -2.61 -3.25
N VAL A 235 19.09 -2.04 -4.43
CA VAL A 235 19.83 -2.59 -5.56
C VAL A 235 21.26 -2.04 -5.58
N PRO A 236 22.24 -2.76 -6.13
CA PRO A 236 23.55 -2.19 -6.42
C PRO A 236 23.44 -0.87 -7.18
N ALA A 237 24.24 0.13 -6.82
CA ALA A 237 24.18 1.45 -7.46
C ALA A 237 24.35 1.37 -8.99
N GLY A 238 25.21 0.46 -9.46
CA GLY A 238 25.42 0.21 -10.89
C GLY A 238 24.18 -0.28 -11.66
N GLU A 239 23.12 -0.75 -10.99
CA GLU A 239 21.83 -1.03 -11.64
C GLU A 239 21.00 0.25 -11.88
N LEU A 240 21.18 1.28 -11.06
CA LEU A 240 20.44 2.54 -11.12
C LEU A 240 21.13 3.59 -12.00
N VAL A 241 22.46 3.64 -12.00
CA VAL A 241 23.27 4.57 -12.81
C VAL A 241 22.80 4.64 -14.27
N PRO A 242 22.71 3.52 -15.03
CA PRO A 242 22.35 3.57 -16.45
C PRO A 242 20.92 4.12 -16.67
N VAL A 243 20.00 3.86 -15.74
CA VAL A 243 18.63 4.39 -15.83
C VAL A 243 18.63 5.91 -15.66
N ILE A 244 19.34 6.43 -14.66
CA ILE A 244 19.43 7.87 -14.41
C ILE A 244 20.15 8.60 -15.53
N GLU A 245 21.23 8.03 -16.09
CA GLU A 245 21.95 8.63 -17.22
C GLU A 245 21.11 8.71 -18.50
N ALA A 246 20.33 7.66 -18.78
CA ALA A 246 19.38 7.66 -19.89
C ALA A 246 18.29 8.72 -19.70
N LEU A 247 17.76 8.85 -18.48
CA LEU A 247 16.76 9.85 -18.14
C LEU A 247 17.30 11.29 -18.27
N ILE A 248 18.51 11.57 -17.80
CA ILE A 248 19.13 12.91 -17.98
C ILE A 248 19.20 13.25 -19.46
N SER A 249 19.78 12.35 -20.26
CA SER A 249 19.97 12.55 -21.70
C SER A 249 18.65 12.78 -22.43
N ALA A 250 17.61 12.02 -22.07
CA ALA A 250 16.29 12.15 -22.67
C ALA A 250 15.55 13.41 -22.23
N VAL A 251 15.61 13.76 -20.94
CA VAL A 251 14.96 14.97 -20.43
C VAL A 251 15.61 16.21 -21.04
N GLU A 252 16.92 16.26 -21.26
CA GLU A 252 17.57 17.41 -21.89
C GLU A 252 17.08 17.70 -23.32
N ASN A 253 16.49 16.71 -24.01
CA ASN A 253 15.87 16.92 -25.32
C ASN A 253 14.74 17.97 -25.25
N PRO A 254 14.77 19.05 -26.06
CA PRO A 254 13.73 20.08 -26.06
C PRO A 254 12.30 19.60 -26.28
N ALA A 255 12.12 18.48 -26.99
CA ALA A 255 10.80 17.90 -27.25
C ALA A 255 10.14 17.31 -25.99
N GLU A 256 10.94 16.91 -25.00
CA GLU A 256 10.47 16.22 -23.81
C GLU A 256 9.89 17.20 -22.77
N ARG A 257 8.67 16.92 -22.29
CA ARG A 257 7.85 17.86 -21.50
C ARG A 257 7.69 17.38 -20.05
N LEU A 258 8.53 17.88 -19.16
CA LEU A 258 8.44 17.63 -17.72
C LEU A 258 8.02 18.86 -16.90
N PRO A 259 7.30 18.68 -15.76
CA PRO A 259 7.12 19.73 -14.78
C PRO A 259 8.50 20.17 -14.25
N SER A 260 8.69 21.47 -14.02
CA SER A 260 9.95 22.02 -13.47
C SER A 260 11.22 21.48 -14.16
N LYS A 261 11.21 21.25 -15.47
CA LYS A 261 12.25 20.52 -16.22
C LYS A 261 13.70 20.82 -15.80
N ARG A 262 14.06 22.10 -15.64
CA ARG A 262 15.42 22.51 -15.19
C ARG A 262 15.76 22.00 -13.79
N LYS A 263 14.82 22.06 -12.84
CA LYS A 263 15.00 21.52 -11.49
C LYS A 263 15.12 19.99 -11.53
N VAL A 264 14.27 19.32 -12.31
CA VAL A 264 14.32 17.86 -12.45
C VAL A 264 15.67 17.39 -13.00
N VAL A 265 16.21 18.07 -14.03
CA VAL A 265 17.57 17.75 -14.54
C VAL A 265 18.63 17.96 -13.46
N ALA A 266 18.55 19.03 -12.67
CA ALA A 266 19.48 19.25 -11.56
C ALA A 266 19.40 18.14 -10.50
N VAL A 267 18.19 17.70 -10.13
CA VAL A 267 17.98 16.58 -9.20
C VAL A 267 18.52 15.27 -9.76
N LEU A 268 18.24 14.95 -11.02
CA LEU A 268 18.80 13.76 -11.68
C LEU A 268 20.33 13.83 -11.75
N GLY A 269 20.91 15.01 -11.97
CA GLY A 269 22.36 15.23 -11.94
C GLY A 269 22.97 14.97 -10.56
N LYS A 270 22.31 15.43 -9.49
CA LYS A 270 22.69 15.12 -8.10
C LYS A 270 22.62 13.60 -7.85
N LEU A 271 21.50 12.95 -8.21
CA LEU A 271 21.32 11.51 -8.09
C LEU A 271 22.42 10.73 -8.82
N ARG A 272 22.75 11.12 -10.06
CA ARG A 272 23.84 10.51 -10.82
C ARG A 272 25.16 10.61 -10.08
N ALA A 273 25.52 11.79 -9.58
CA ALA A 273 26.77 11.99 -8.86
C ALA A 273 26.83 11.12 -7.58
N MET A 274 25.71 11.04 -6.85
CA MET A 274 25.60 10.19 -5.66
C MET A 274 25.75 8.71 -6.02
N LEU A 275 25.05 8.24 -7.04
CA LEU A 275 25.06 6.84 -7.49
C LEU A 275 26.43 6.40 -8.03
N VAL A 276 27.13 7.25 -8.79
CA VAL A 276 28.49 6.94 -9.28
C VAL A 276 29.47 6.83 -8.11
N SER A 277 29.42 7.77 -7.16
CA SER A 277 30.23 7.70 -5.94
C SER A 277 29.92 6.47 -5.09
N LEU A 278 28.66 6.02 -5.12
CA LEU A 278 28.18 4.85 -4.40
C LEU A 278 28.65 3.55 -5.07
N GLU A 279 28.60 3.48 -6.41
CA GLU A 279 29.06 2.35 -7.20
C GLU A 279 30.55 2.07 -6.98
N GLU A 280 31.39 3.11 -6.96
CA GLU A 280 32.82 3.01 -6.66
C GLU A 280 33.10 2.36 -5.29
N LYS A 281 32.15 2.46 -4.35
CA LYS A 281 32.23 1.90 -3.00
C LYS A 281 31.49 0.56 -2.86
N GLY A 282 30.93 0.03 -3.95
CA GLY A 282 30.08 -1.17 -3.91
C GLY A 282 28.77 -0.97 -3.16
N GLY A 283 28.28 0.26 -3.06
CA GLY A 283 27.09 0.62 -2.31
C GLY A 283 25.78 0.29 -3.04
N ARG A 284 24.67 0.46 -2.31
CA ARG A 284 23.33 0.08 -2.75
C ARG A 284 22.33 1.21 -2.48
N ALA A 285 21.28 1.30 -3.28
CA ALA A 285 20.24 2.32 -3.10
C ALA A 285 18.86 1.84 -3.51
N HIS A 286 17.84 2.57 -3.06
CA HIS A 286 16.45 2.44 -3.45
C HIS A 286 15.75 3.80 -3.32
N PHE A 287 14.46 3.84 -3.67
CA PHE A 287 13.61 5.00 -3.42
C PHE A 287 12.53 4.67 -2.38
N GLU A 288 12.15 5.67 -1.61
CA GLU A 288 11.01 5.60 -0.69
C GLU A 288 9.98 6.66 -1.06
N VAL A 289 8.73 6.38 -0.77
CA VAL A 289 7.65 7.38 -0.88
C VAL A 289 7.42 7.94 0.52
N ASP A 290 7.16 9.23 0.63
CA ASP A 290 6.61 9.80 1.86
C ASP A 290 5.21 9.19 2.10
N LEU A 291 5.18 8.15 2.95
CA LEU A 291 4.02 7.31 3.25
C LEU A 291 3.31 7.82 4.50
#